data_AF-A0A0C9TBS4-F1
#
_entry.id   AF-A0A0C9TBS4-F1
#
_cell.length_a   1.000
_cell.length_b   1.000
_cell.length_c   1.000
_cell.angle_alpha   90.00
_cell.angle_beta   90.00
_cell.angle_gamma   90.00
#
_symmetry.space_group_name_H-M   'P 1'
#
loop_
_entity.id
_entity.type
_entity.pdbx_description
1 polymer ?
#
loop_
_entity_poly.entity_id
_entity_poly.type
_entity_poly.pdbx_seq_one_letter_code
_entity_poly.pdbx_strand_id
1 'polypeptide(L)' 'VSAAELGKVIRMNKNHGAAILKAAKQYPALKLGYHLRPLSANLLKISLDITKDFDWNMGVHGSSEAFWL' A
#
# COMPACT_ATOMS: atom_id res chain seq x y z
N VAL A 1 -0.85 12.91 7.00
CA VAL A 1 -2.21 13.30 7.42
C VAL A 1 -2.47 12.73 8.81
N SER A 2 -2.89 13.57 9.76
CA SER A 2 -3.20 13.15 11.13
C SER A 2 -4.64 12.65 11.29
N ALA A 3 -4.92 11.88 12.33
CA ALA A 3 -6.28 11.42 12.65
C ALA A 3 -7.26 12.58 12.91
N ALA A 4 -6.77 13.69 13.48
CA ALA A 4 -7.59 14.88 13.74
C ALA A 4 -7.97 15.60 12.44
N GLU A 5 -7.04 15.71 11.50
CA GLU A 5 -7.31 16.26 10.15
C GLU A 5 -8.30 15.38 9.39
N LEU A 6 -8.11 14.05 9.42
CA LEU A 6 -9.04 13.11 8.78
C LEU A 6 -10.44 13.21 9.37
N GLY A 7 -10.57 13.30 10.69
CA GLY A 7 -11.86 13.54 11.36
C GLY A 7 -12.56 14.81 10.85
N LYS A 8 -11.82 15.91 10.70
CA LYS A 8 -12.37 17.16 10.14
C LYS A 8 -12.85 17.00 8.69
N VAL A 9 -12.07 16.33 7.85
CA VAL A 9 -12.41 16.12 6.42
C VAL A 9 -13.72 15.33 6.28
N ILE A 10 -13.91 14.29 7.09
CA ILE A 10 -15.13 13.46 7.06
C ILE A 10 -16.27 14.05 7.91
N ARG A 11 -16.10 15.25 8.50
CA ARG A 11 -17.06 15.89 9.42
C ARG A 11 -17.43 15.02 10.64
N MET A 12 -16.47 14.28 11.18
CA MET A 12 -16.62 13.46 12.40
C MET A 12 -15.54 13.79 13.44
N ASN A 13 -15.59 13.12 14.60
CA ASN A 13 -14.61 13.33 15.67
C ASN A 13 -13.25 12.64 15.40
N LYS A 14 -12.24 12.93 16.21
CA LYS A 14 -10.87 12.38 16.12
C LYS A 14 -10.83 10.84 16.19
N ASN A 15 -11.73 10.20 16.95
CA ASN A 15 -11.75 8.75 17.10
C ASN A 15 -12.16 8.07 15.79
N HIS A 16 -13.15 8.62 15.09
CA HIS A 16 -13.52 8.16 13.75
C HIS A 16 -12.39 8.40 12.75
N GLY A 17 -11.74 9.57 12.82
CA GLY A 17 -10.55 9.85 12.01
C GLY A 17 -9.38 8.89 12.27
N ALA A 18 -9.18 8.46 13.51
CA ALA A 18 -8.16 7.46 13.87
C ALA A 18 -8.50 6.06 13.34
N ALA A 19 -9.78 5.67 13.40
CA ALA A 19 -10.26 4.40 12.84
C ALA A 19 -10.02 4.35 11.32
N ILE A 20 -10.37 5.42 10.60
CA ILE A 20 -10.14 5.52 9.16
C ILE A 20 -8.65 5.57 8.84
N LEU A 21 -7.85 6.35 9.58
CA LEU A 21 -6.40 6.39 9.38
C LEU A 21 -5.76 4.99 9.53
N LYS A 22 -6.21 4.21 10.53
CA LYS A 22 -5.76 2.83 10.71
C LYS A 22 -6.17 1.96 9.53
N ALA A 23 -7.42 2.02 9.10
CA ALA A 23 -7.89 1.26 7.95
C ALA A 23 -7.13 1.62 6.66
N ALA A 24 -6.88 2.91 6.43
CA ALA A 24 -6.12 3.38 5.27
C ALA A 24 -4.67 2.88 5.28
N LYS A 25 -4.02 2.83 6.45
CA LYS A 25 -2.68 2.24 6.57
C LYS A 25 -2.66 0.73 6.38
N GLN A 26 -3.75 0.05 6.72
CA GLN A 26 -3.90 -1.40 6.54
C GLN A 26 -4.37 -1.76 5.14
N TYR A 27 -4.72 -0.80 4.29
CA TYR A 27 -5.18 -1.10 2.93
C TYR A 27 -4.04 -1.72 2.11
N PRO A 28 -4.22 -2.92 1.51
CA PRO A 28 -3.17 -3.59 0.77
C PRO A 28 -2.59 -2.74 -0.36
N ALA A 29 -1.30 -2.41 -0.25
CA ALA A 29 -0.59 -1.59 -1.23
C ALA A 29 0.86 -2.08 -1.42
N LEU A 30 1.34 -2.01 -2.66
CA LEU A 30 2.72 -2.35 -3.00
C LEU A 30 3.43 -1.13 -3.56
N LYS A 31 4.67 -0.92 -3.12
CA LYS A 31 5.59 0.00 -3.76
C LYS A 31 6.45 -0.79 -4.75
N LEU A 32 6.42 -0.36 -6.01
CA LEU A 32 7.18 -0.99 -7.10
C LEU A 32 8.36 -0.09 -7.49
N GLY A 33 9.56 -0.62 -7.39
CA GLY A 33 10.74 -0.15 -8.10
C GLY A 33 10.96 -1.00 -9.35
N TYR A 34 11.68 -0.47 -10.34
CA TYR A 34 12.05 -1.27 -11.50
C TYR A 34 13.39 -0.83 -12.08
N HIS A 35 14.05 -1.80 -12.72
CA HIS A 35 15.27 -1.61 -13.48
C HIS A 35 15.09 -2.19 -14.88
N LEU A 36 15.40 -1.38 -15.88
CA LEU A 36 15.31 -1.76 -17.28
C LEU A 36 16.70 -2.08 -17.81
N ARG A 37 16.84 -3.26 -18.44
CA ARG A 37 18.09 -3.68 -19.08
C ARG A 37 17.80 -4.20 -20.49
N PRO A 38 18.13 -3.43 -21.55
CA PRO A 38 18.10 -3.94 -22.92
C PRO A 38 19.11 -5.08 -23.07
N LEU A 39 18.68 -6.19 -23.66
CA LEU A 39 19.54 -7.35 -23.97
C LEU A 39 19.84 -7.43 -25.47
N SER A 40 18.90 -7.01 -26.30
CA SER A 40 19.06 -6.84 -27.75
C SER A 40 18.07 -5.80 -28.28
N ALA A 41 18.04 -5.54 -29.59
CA ALA A 41 17.11 -4.60 -30.22
C ALA A 41 15.63 -4.91 -29.94
N ASN A 42 15.29 -6.19 -29.72
CA ASN A 42 13.90 -6.66 -29.54
C ASN A 42 13.67 -7.34 -28.19
N LEU A 43 14.62 -7.24 -27.25
CA LEU A 43 14.53 -7.90 -25.95
C LEU A 43 14.91 -6.96 -24.81
N LEU A 44 13.96 -6.70 -23.93
CA LEU A 44 14.12 -5.90 -22.73
C LEU A 44 13.90 -6.78 -21.49
N LYS A 45 14.89 -6.82 -20.60
CA LYS A 45 14.73 -7.41 -19.27
C LYS A 45 14.22 -6.33 -18.31
N ILE A 46 13.12 -6.62 -17.63
CA ILE A 46 12.58 -5.79 -16.54
C ILE A 46 12.82 -6.54 -15.24
N SER A 47 13.53 -5.91 -14.32
CA SER A 47 13.67 -6.38 -12.94
C SER A 47 12.81 -5.52 -12.05
N LEU A 48 11.90 -6.12 -11.29
CA LEU A 48 10.99 -5.44 -10.38
C LEU A 48 11.46 -5.61 -8.93
N ASP A 49 11.49 -4.51 -8.19
CA ASP A 49 11.71 -4.51 -6.74
C ASP A 49 10.37 -4.23 -6.06
N ILE A 50 9.82 -5.25 -5.40
CA ILE A 50 8.48 -5.17 -4.80
C ILE A 50 8.63 -5.03 -3.29
N THR A 51 8.08 -3.95 -2.73
CA THR A 51 8.08 -3.72 -1.28
C THR A 51 6.64 -3.58 -0.77
N LYS A 52 6.32 -4.26 0.33
CA LYS A 52 5.04 -4.12 1.03
C LYS A 52 4.89 -2.70 1.60
N ASP A 53 3.86 -1.96 1.19
CA ASP A 53 3.63 -0.57 1.61
C ASP A 53 2.30 -0.39 2.37
N PHE A 54 2.01 -1.30 3.29
CA PHE A 54 0.86 -1.24 4.19
C PHE A 54 1.14 -1.95 5.52
N ASP A 55 0.39 -1.62 6.56
CA ASP A 55 0.49 -2.25 7.87
C ASP A 55 -0.23 -3.60 7.88
N TRP A 56 0.51 -4.67 8.17
CA TRP A 56 -0.09 -6.00 8.27
C TRP A 56 -0.95 -6.13 9.52
N ASN A 57 -2.09 -6.80 9.38
CA ASN A 57 -3.00 -7.11 10.47
C ASN A 57 -3.59 -8.50 10.27
N MET A 58 -3.25 -9.44 11.16
CA MET A 58 -3.69 -10.84 11.08
C MET A 58 -5.22 -11.00 11.06
N GLY A 59 -5.96 -10.13 11.75
CA GLY A 59 -7.42 -10.20 11.80
C GLY A 59 -8.12 -9.70 10.54
N VAL A 60 -7.40 -9.01 9.65
CA VAL A 60 -7.94 -8.46 8.39
C VAL A 60 -7.40 -9.23 7.18
N HIS A 61 -6.09 -9.48 7.16
CA HIS A 61 -5.39 -10.07 6.00
C HIS A 61 -5.17 -11.59 6.13
N GLY A 62 -5.34 -12.16 7.32
CA GLY A 62 -5.05 -13.57 7.56
C GLY A 62 -3.56 -13.89 7.44
N SER A 63 -3.23 -14.99 6.75
CA SER A 63 -1.86 -15.51 6.61
C SER A 63 -1.13 -15.00 5.37
N SER A 64 -1.84 -14.50 4.35
CA SER A 64 -1.25 -14.11 3.07
C SER A 64 -2.19 -13.21 2.27
N GLU A 65 -1.63 -12.27 1.53
CA GLU A 65 -2.34 -11.35 0.64
C GLU A 65 -1.81 -11.56 -0.77
N ALA A 66 -2.70 -11.87 -1.73
CA ALA A 66 -2.31 -12.21 -3.09
C ALA A 66 -2.36 -10.99 -4.02
N PHE A 67 -1.37 -10.89 -4.91
CA PHE A 67 -1.29 -9.85 -5.94
C PHE A 67 -0.99 -10.49 -7.29
N TRP A 68 -1.56 -9.93 -8.35
CA TRP A 68 -1.21 -10.26 -9.74
C TRP A 68 -0.21 -9.22 -10.26
N LEU A 69 0.82 -9.69 -10.96
CA LEU A 69 1.88 -8.89 -11.55
C LEU A 69 1.86 -9.05 -13.07
#